data_AF-A0A0R3VZN2-F1
#
_entry.id   AF-A0A0R3VZN2-F1
#
_cell.length_a   1.000
_cell.length_b   1.000
_cell.length_c   1.000
_cell.angle_alpha   90.00
_cell.angle_beta   90.00
_cell.angle_gamma   90.00
#
_symmetry.space_group_name_H-M   'P 1'
#
loop_
_entity.id
_entity.type
_entity.pdbx_description
1 polymer ?
#
loop_
_entity_poly.entity_id
_entity_poly.type
_entity_poly.pdbx_seq_one_letter_code
_entity_poly.pdbx_strand_id
1 'polypeptide(L)'
;LSPEKGLAIQPSEVQERQLAVKNKEGLEIVTAEDGSKKIHLELKVDPHFAPKDVKVWAKGNKVYVHGVTGKEEKTENASHSEHREFYKAFVTPEVVDASKTQAEIVDGLMVVEAPLFK
;
A
#
# COMPACT_ATOMS: atom_id res chain seq x y z
N LEU A 1 -7.02 -13.04 6.26
CA LEU A 1 -7.15 -12.68 4.82
C LEU A 1 -5.75 -12.74 4.22
N SER A 2 -5.29 -13.95 3.90
CA SER A 2 -3.94 -14.17 3.36
C SER A 2 -3.93 -13.94 1.84
N PRO A 3 -2.82 -13.50 1.24
CA PRO A 3 -2.72 -13.19 -0.19
C PRO A 3 -2.75 -14.41 -1.12
N GLU A 4 -3.27 -15.56 -0.69
CA GLU A 4 -3.18 -16.85 -1.42
C GLU A 4 -3.80 -16.87 -2.84
N LYS A 5 -4.45 -15.77 -3.27
CA LYS A 5 -4.98 -15.61 -4.64
C LYS A 5 -4.70 -14.23 -5.28
N GLY A 6 -3.88 -13.37 -4.68
CA GLY A 6 -3.60 -12.02 -5.19
C GLY A 6 -2.10 -11.77 -5.28
N LEU A 7 -1.65 -11.06 -6.32
CA LEU A 7 -0.25 -10.64 -6.43
C LEU A 7 0.03 -9.61 -5.31
N ALA A 8 0.74 -10.02 -4.27
CA ALA A 8 1.15 -9.13 -3.20
C ALA A 8 2.51 -8.51 -3.53
N ILE A 9 2.60 -7.20 -3.37
CA ILE A 9 3.83 -6.43 -3.57
C ILE A 9 4.21 -5.71 -2.27
N GLN A 10 5.51 -5.46 -2.11
CA GLN A 10 6.02 -4.53 -1.11
C GLN A 10 6.21 -3.17 -1.79
N PRO A 11 5.88 -2.04 -1.12
CA PRO A 11 6.19 -0.73 -1.67
C PRO A 11 7.71 -0.54 -1.85
N SER A 12 8.13 0.18 -2.88
CA SER A 12 9.52 0.63 -3.03
C SER A 12 9.77 1.93 -2.24
N GLU A 13 11.02 2.13 -1.79
CA GLU A 13 11.44 3.40 -1.17
C GLU A 13 11.65 4.50 -2.23
N VAL A 14 12.36 4.21 -3.32
CA VAL A 14 12.53 5.10 -4.48
C VAL A 14 12.99 4.27 -5.69
N GLN A 15 12.31 4.39 -6.83
CA GLN A 15 12.82 3.96 -8.14
C GLN A 15 12.67 5.09 -9.18
N GLU A 16 13.37 4.98 -10.31
CA GLU A 16 13.56 5.99 -11.38
C GLU A 16 12.26 6.66 -11.92
N ARG A 17 11.08 6.15 -11.56
CA ARG A 17 9.77 6.78 -11.79
C ARG A 17 8.99 6.84 -10.48
N GLN A 18 9.07 7.98 -9.81
CA GLN A 18 8.26 8.24 -8.62
C GLN A 18 6.78 8.38 -8.99
N LEU A 19 5.91 7.72 -8.24
CA LEU A 19 4.48 7.95 -8.29
C LEU A 19 4.18 9.38 -7.81
N ALA A 20 3.30 10.08 -8.53
CA ALA A 20 3.02 11.48 -8.25
C ALA A 20 2.22 11.65 -6.95
N VAL A 21 2.78 12.36 -5.95
CA VAL A 21 2.07 12.71 -4.71
C VAL A 21 1.18 13.93 -4.94
N LYS A 22 -0.12 13.78 -4.65
CA LYS A 22 -1.17 14.80 -4.70
C LYS A 22 -1.56 15.37 -3.34
N ASN A 23 -1.12 14.77 -2.22
CA ASN A 23 -1.47 15.17 -0.85
C ASN A 23 -2.98 15.13 -0.56
N LYS A 24 -3.65 14.11 -1.07
CA LYS A 24 -5.09 13.87 -0.90
C LYS A 24 -5.29 12.46 -0.37
N GLU A 25 -5.34 12.34 0.96
CA GLU A 25 -5.51 11.06 1.64
C GLU A 25 -6.81 10.36 1.22
N GLY A 26 -6.70 9.08 0.89
CA GLY A 26 -7.81 8.25 0.42
C GLY A 26 -7.68 7.80 -1.03
N LEU A 27 -8.72 7.11 -1.50
CA LEU A 27 -8.80 6.54 -2.85
C LEU A 27 -9.40 7.55 -3.82
N GLU A 28 -8.74 7.75 -4.95
CA GLU A 28 -9.23 8.50 -6.10
C GLU A 28 -9.27 7.63 -7.36
N ILE A 29 -10.25 7.88 -8.22
CA ILE A 29 -10.31 7.29 -9.57
C ILE A 29 -9.85 8.34 -10.57
N VAL A 30 -8.75 8.05 -11.25
CA VAL A 30 -8.19 8.90 -12.29
C VAL A 30 -8.60 8.33 -13.64
N THR A 31 -9.24 9.15 -14.48
CA THR A 31 -9.61 8.79 -15.86
C THR A 31 -8.71 9.55 -16.82
N ALA A 32 -8.04 8.82 -17.72
CA ALA A 32 -7.21 9.40 -18.78
C ALA A 32 -8.05 9.83 -19.99
N GLU A 33 -7.43 10.57 -20.93
CA GLU A 33 -8.10 11.06 -22.13
C GLU A 33 -8.65 9.94 -23.03
N ASP A 34 -7.98 8.78 -23.05
CA ASP A 34 -8.43 7.58 -23.78
C ASP A 34 -9.57 6.83 -23.07
N GLY A 35 -10.05 7.33 -21.94
CA GLY A 35 -11.10 6.75 -21.12
C GLY A 35 -10.64 5.59 -20.24
N SER A 36 -9.35 5.24 -20.25
CA SER A 36 -8.78 4.28 -19.29
C SER A 36 -8.84 4.84 -17.87
N LYS A 37 -9.06 3.96 -16.90
CA LYS A 37 -9.16 4.33 -15.49
C LYS A 37 -8.07 3.65 -14.68
N LYS A 38 -7.54 4.37 -13.70
CA LYS A 38 -6.69 3.82 -12.65
C LYS A 38 -7.13 4.32 -11.28
N ILE A 39 -6.80 3.55 -10.26
CA ILE A 39 -6.82 4.07 -8.90
C ILE A 39 -5.57 4.89 -8.64
N HIS A 40 -5.72 5.86 -7.76
CA HIS A 40 -4.64 6.55 -7.08
C HIS A 40 -5.02 6.61 -5.60
N LEU A 41 -4.32 5.87 -4.75
CA LEU A 41 -4.58 5.81 -3.32
C LEU A 41 -3.39 6.42 -2.58
N GLU A 42 -3.67 7.40 -1.72
CA GLU A 42 -2.68 7.90 -0.76
C GLU A 42 -3.08 7.53 0.66
N LEU A 43 -2.10 7.06 1.43
CA LEU A 43 -2.29 6.65 2.82
C LEU A 43 -1.09 7.08 3.65
N LYS A 44 -1.32 7.83 4.73
CA LYS A 44 -0.27 8.08 5.73
C LYS A 44 0.12 6.77 6.41
N VAL A 45 1.42 6.51 6.45
CA VAL A 45 2.00 5.36 7.12
C VAL A 45 2.66 5.85 8.40
N ASP A 46 2.42 5.12 9.49
CA ASP A 46 3.09 5.41 10.76
C ASP A 46 4.62 5.23 10.58
N PRO A 47 5.47 6.17 11.06
CA PRO A 47 6.92 6.12 10.88
C PRO A 47 7.62 4.85 11.39
N HIS A 48 6.96 4.02 12.21
CA HIS A 48 7.50 2.76 12.69
C HIS A 48 7.52 1.67 11.61
N PHE A 49 6.80 1.84 10.50
CA PHE A 49 6.75 0.88 9.40
C PHE A 49 7.67 1.32 8.25
N ALA A 50 8.66 0.47 7.94
CA ALA A 50 9.42 0.57 6.71
C ALA A 50 8.66 -0.11 5.55
N PRO A 51 8.99 0.14 4.28
CA PRO A 51 8.27 -0.49 3.17
C PRO A 51 8.29 -2.03 3.18
N LYS A 52 9.37 -2.63 3.69
CA LYS A 52 9.45 -4.10 3.89
C LYS A 52 8.41 -4.65 4.87
N ASP A 53 7.92 -3.81 5.79
CA ASP A 53 6.93 -4.16 6.82
C ASP A 53 5.49 -4.06 6.26
N VAL A 54 5.32 -3.52 5.05
CA VAL A 54 4.02 -3.28 4.42
C VAL A 54 3.82 -4.17 3.20
N LYS A 55 2.60 -4.70 3.05
CA LYS A 55 2.17 -5.46 1.88
C LYS A 55 0.93 -4.82 1.28
N VAL A 56 0.96 -4.66 -0.04
CA VAL A 56 -0.17 -4.19 -0.84
C VAL A 56 -0.59 -5.30 -1.79
N TRP A 57 -1.89 -5.56 -1.90
CA TRP A 57 -2.41 -6.48 -2.91
C TRP A 57 -3.82 -6.07 -3.33
N ALA A 58 -4.22 -6.53 -4.50
CA ALA A 58 -5.58 -6.35 -5.00
C ALA A 58 -6.29 -7.69 -5.20
N LYS A 59 -7.62 -7.69 -5.01
CA LYS A 59 -8.48 -8.84 -5.31
C LYS A 59 -9.88 -8.36 -5.67
N GLY A 60 -10.32 -8.62 -6.90
CA GLY A 60 -11.59 -8.10 -7.40
C GLY A 60 -11.59 -6.58 -7.42
N ASN A 61 -12.61 -5.95 -6.85
CA ASN A 61 -12.73 -4.49 -6.74
C ASN A 61 -12.19 -3.93 -5.41
N LYS A 62 -11.15 -4.56 -4.85
CA LYS A 62 -10.57 -4.13 -3.57
C LYS A 62 -9.06 -4.09 -3.62
N VAL A 63 -8.50 -3.06 -3.00
CA VAL A 63 -7.09 -2.95 -2.66
C VAL A 63 -6.93 -3.08 -1.16
N TYR A 64 -5.93 -3.83 -0.75
CA TYR A 64 -5.62 -4.13 0.63
C TYR A 64 -4.22 -3.64 0.97
N VAL A 65 -4.08 -3.12 2.18
CA VAL A 65 -2.81 -2.65 2.73
C VAL A 65 -2.68 -3.26 4.12
N HIS A 66 -1.59 -3.97 4.36
CA HIS A 66 -1.31 -4.60 5.64
C HIS A 66 0.10 -4.25 6.07
N GLY A 67 0.26 -3.62 7.22
CA GLY A 67 1.55 -3.37 7.82
C GLY A 67 1.70 -4.19 9.10
N VAL A 68 2.83 -4.87 9.25
CA VAL A 68 3.19 -5.60 10.48
C VAL A 68 4.65 -5.35 10.79
N THR A 69 4.94 -4.81 11.97
CA THR A 69 6.32 -4.61 12.43
C THR A 69 6.43 -5.00 13.91
N GLY A 70 7.61 -5.43 14.32
CA GLY A 70 7.90 -5.82 15.69
C GLY A 70 9.33 -5.50 16.05
N LYS A 71 9.54 -5.02 17.27
CA LYS A 71 10.87 -4.77 17.84
C LYS A 71 10.96 -5.45 19.19
N GLU A 72 12.04 -6.18 19.41
CA GLU A 72 12.41 -6.68 20.72
C GLU A 72 13.70 -5.99 21.15
N GLU A 73 13.66 -5.36 22.31
CA GLU A 73 14.82 -4.75 22.95
C GLU A 73 15.11 -5.52 24.24
N LYS A 74 16.31 -6.10 24.33
CA LYS A 74 16.78 -6.78 25.54
C LYS A 74 17.92 -5.98 26.14
N THR A 75 17.76 -5.63 27.41
CA THR A 75 18.80 -5.09 28.28
C THR A 75 19.21 -6.16 29.29
N GLU A 76 20.29 -5.96 30.04
CA GLU A 76 20.73 -6.91 31.09
C GLU A 76 19.62 -7.20 32.12
N ASN A 77 18.72 -6.25 32.37
CA ASN A 77 17.74 -6.33 33.47
C ASN A 77 16.28 -6.36 33.01
N ALA A 78 15.99 -6.18 31.71
CA ALA A 78 14.63 -6.13 31.19
C ALA A 78 14.55 -6.50 29.71
N SER A 79 13.41 -7.05 29.31
CA SER A 79 13.02 -7.25 27.92
C SER A 79 11.79 -6.38 27.63
N HIS A 80 11.87 -5.58 26.57
CA HIS A 80 10.74 -4.84 26.03
C HIS A 80 10.41 -5.39 24.64
N SER A 81 9.14 -5.65 24.36
CA SER A 81 8.68 -5.99 23.03
C SER A 81 7.57 -5.05 22.62
N GLU A 82 7.68 -4.54 21.40
CA GLU A 82 6.67 -3.72 20.75
C GLU A 82 6.21 -4.43 19.48
N HIS A 83 4.90 -4.50 19.29
CA HIS A 83 4.28 -5.02 18.08
C HIS A 83 3.26 -4.03 17.57
N ARG A 84 3.32 -3.71 16.28
CA ARG A 84 2.37 -2.83 15.60
C ARG A 84 1.83 -3.49 14.35
N GLU A 85 0.52 -3.42 14.18
CA GLU A 85 -0.18 -3.97 13.03
C GLU A 85 -1.28 -3.01 12.57
N PHE A 86 -1.44 -2.85 11.25
CA PHE A 86 -2.60 -2.19 10.67
C PHE A 86 -3.09 -2.92 9.44
N TYR A 87 -4.41 -2.88 9.20
CA TYR A 87 -5.03 -3.43 8.02
C TYR A 87 -6.06 -2.45 7.46
N LYS A 88 -5.94 -2.09 6.18
CA LYS A 88 -6.90 -1.25 5.47
C LYS A 88 -7.34 -1.90 4.17
N ALA A 89 -8.60 -1.71 3.81
CA ALA A 89 -9.17 -2.18 2.56
C ALA A 89 -9.96 -1.04 1.90
N PHE A 90 -9.77 -0.85 0.61
CA PHE A 90 -10.39 0.21 -0.18
C PHE A 90 -11.18 -0.41 -1.33
N VAL A 91 -12.45 -0.02 -1.46
CA VAL A 91 -13.34 -0.53 -2.50
C VAL A 91 -13.26 0.38 -3.72
N THR A 92 -13.15 -0.23 -4.90
CA THR A 92 -13.11 0.45 -6.19
C THR A 92 -14.42 0.22 -6.94
N PRO A 93 -14.79 1.11 -7.89
CA PRO A 93 -16.00 0.94 -8.69
C PRO A 93 -15.90 -0.24 -9.67
N GLU A 94 -14.68 -0.61 -10.06
CA GLU A 94 -14.34 -1.59 -11.10
C GLU A 94 -13.27 -2.55 -10.57
N VAL A 95 -12.99 -3.65 -11.30
CA VAL A 95 -11.99 -4.64 -10.87
C VAL A 95 -10.58 -4.06 -11.00
N VAL A 96 -9.70 -4.31 -10.03
CA VAL A 96 -8.32 -3.82 -10.05
C VAL A 96 -7.40 -4.79 -10.78
N ASP A 97 -6.55 -4.26 -11.68
CA ASP A 97 -5.46 -5.02 -12.28
C ASP A 97 -4.33 -5.22 -11.28
N ALA A 98 -4.40 -6.34 -10.56
CA ALA A 98 -3.37 -6.73 -9.59
C ALA A 98 -1.99 -6.94 -10.22
N SER A 99 -1.90 -7.25 -11.52
CA SER A 99 -0.62 -7.52 -12.20
C SER A 99 0.18 -6.25 -12.50
N LYS A 100 -0.50 -5.10 -12.55
CA LYS A 100 0.08 -3.78 -12.82
C LYS A 100 -0.02 -2.83 -11.64
N THR A 101 -0.27 -3.37 -10.45
CA THR A 101 -0.28 -2.58 -9.22
C THR A 101 1.15 -2.14 -8.88
N GLN A 102 1.32 -0.86 -8.56
CA GLN A 102 2.56 -0.26 -8.10
C GLN A 102 2.30 0.43 -6.76
N ALA A 103 3.29 0.39 -5.87
CA ALA A 103 3.20 1.02 -4.57
C ALA A 103 4.56 1.60 -4.18
N GLU A 104 4.56 2.80 -3.61
CA GLU A 104 5.75 3.48 -3.10
C GLU A 104 5.44 4.14 -1.77
N ILE A 105 6.45 4.30 -0.91
CA ILE A 105 6.36 5.18 0.28
C ILE A 105 7.31 6.34 0.07
N VAL A 106 6.76 7.55 -0.02
CA VAL A 106 7.51 8.80 -0.19
C VAL A 106 7.20 9.69 1.01
N ASP A 107 8.24 10.04 1.79
CA ASP A 107 8.12 10.91 2.96
C ASP A 107 7.01 10.51 3.97
N GLY A 108 6.85 9.20 4.20
CA GLY A 108 5.83 8.66 5.12
C GLY A 108 4.42 8.59 4.53
N LEU A 109 4.24 8.93 3.26
CA LEU A 109 3.00 8.77 2.52
C LEU A 109 3.13 7.61 1.53
N MET A 110 2.30 6.59 1.69
CA MET A 110 2.20 5.51 0.72
C MET A 110 1.30 5.91 -0.44
N VAL A 111 1.79 5.75 -1.66
CA VAL A 111 1.04 5.94 -2.90
C VAL A 111 0.86 4.57 -3.56
N VAL A 112 -0.36 4.24 -3.95
CA VAL A 112 -0.68 3.03 -4.72
C VAL A 112 -1.40 3.40 -5.99
N GLU A 113 -0.89 2.94 -7.13
CA GLU A 113 -1.53 3.07 -8.43
C GLU A 113 -1.76 1.71 -9.06
N ALA A 114 -2.95 1.52 -9.63
CA ALA A 114 -3.28 0.31 -10.37
C ALA A 114 -4.37 0.59 -11.42
N PRO A 115 -4.26 0.06 -12.64
CA PRO A 115 -5.33 0.13 -13.63
C PRO A 115 -6.61 -0.56 -13.14
N LEU A 116 -7.75 -0.12 -13.68
CA LEU A 116 -9.05 -0.77 -13.50
C LEU A 116 -9.49 -1.47 -14.79
N PHE A 117 -10.11 -2.63 -14.64
CA PHE A 117 -10.83 -3.35 -15.69
C PHE A 117 -12.33 -3.08 -15.54
N LYS A 118 -12.96 -2.73 -16.66
CA LYS A 118 -14.42 -2.71 -16.78
C LYS A 118 -15.01 -4.12 -16.67
#